data_AF-A0A968LYZ7-F1
#
_entry.id   AF-A0A968LYZ7-F1
#
_cell.length_a   1.000
_cell.length_b   1.000
_cell.length_c   1.000
_cell.angle_alpha   90.00
_cell.angle_beta   90.00
_cell.angle_gamma   90.00
#
_symmetry.space_group_name_H-M   'P 1'
#
loop_
_entity.id
_entity.type
_entity.pdbx_description
1 polymer ?
#
loop_
_entity_poly.entity_id
_entity_poly.type
_entity_poly.pdbx_seq_one_letter_code
_entity_poly.pdbx_strand_id
1 'polypeptide(L)'
;MNKTYPKISIVTPSYNQGRFIESAIQSVLNQNYPNFEHIILDNCSTDGTVEILQKYPHLVWKSKPDQGQSDALNQGFRLATGDIIGWLNADDLYLPKCFEQTVKSFANSAESSIAYGDYRWVNEQGQVIQFRKELDFDWFILKYLHVLYIPSTSTFFKRKIFEEENFLDTSLKYSMDYEFFLRLARQKYHFVHINSYLADFRWHQENKSTIAYLEQKEEKTRALLRHDSFLQKIPPHIQSIIRNLLEILARGKRYFLKGFKGYYFKQWQTKSS
;
A
#
# COMPACT_ATOMS: atom_id res chain seq x y z
N MET A 1 -33.46 10.16 3.45
CA MET A 1 -32.90 8.96 2.82
C MET A 1 -31.72 8.50 3.67
N ASN A 2 -31.77 7.30 4.26
CA ASN A 2 -30.63 6.76 5.00
C ASN A 2 -29.50 6.51 4.00
N LYS A 3 -28.44 7.33 4.03
CA LYS A 3 -27.22 7.01 3.29
C LYS A 3 -26.64 5.75 3.91
N THR A 4 -26.69 4.64 3.19
CA THR A 4 -25.95 3.42 3.52
C THR A 4 -24.48 3.69 3.20
N TYR A 5 -23.66 3.85 4.24
CA TYR A 5 -22.21 3.99 4.09
C TYR A 5 -21.60 2.58 3.98
N PRO A 6 -20.91 2.21 2.88
CA PRO A 6 -20.18 0.95 2.82
C PRO A 6 -19.22 0.82 3.99
N LYS A 7 -19.12 -0.36 4.60
CA LYS A 7 -18.22 -0.53 5.75
C LYS A 7 -16.77 -0.58 5.27
N ILE A 8 -15.87 0.14 5.95
CA ILE A 8 -14.43 0.13 5.66
C ILE A 8 -13.68 -0.55 6.81
N SER A 9 -12.89 -1.58 6.53
CA SER A 9 -11.99 -2.20 7.50
C SER A 9 -10.57 -1.73 7.25
N ILE A 10 -9.94 -1.10 8.22
CA ILE A 10 -8.51 -0.78 8.16
C ILE A 10 -7.74 -1.84 8.91
N VAL A 11 -6.74 -2.42 8.27
CA VAL A 11 -5.84 -3.41 8.87
C VAL A 11 -4.46 -2.79 9.05
N THR A 12 -3.96 -2.81 10.28
CA THR A 12 -2.64 -2.29 10.65
C THR A 12 -1.79 -3.37 11.32
N PRO A 13 -0.69 -3.80 10.69
CA PRO A 13 0.32 -4.61 11.37
C PRO A 13 1.20 -3.72 12.24
N SER A 14 1.55 -4.18 13.44
CA SER A 14 2.33 -3.43 14.41
C SER A 14 3.40 -4.31 15.08
N TYR A 15 4.61 -3.79 15.22
CA TYR A 15 5.67 -4.38 16.03
C TYR A 15 6.67 -3.30 16.46
N ASN A 16 6.71 -3.01 17.75
CA ASN A 16 7.49 -1.93 18.36
C ASN A 16 7.27 -0.59 17.65
N GLN A 17 6.02 -0.12 17.62
CA GLN A 17 5.61 1.10 16.94
C GLN A 17 4.99 2.13 17.89
N GLY A 18 5.31 2.08 19.19
CA GLY A 18 4.72 2.92 20.22
C GLY A 18 4.92 4.41 19.93
N ARG A 19 6.02 4.76 19.25
CA ARG A 19 6.31 6.12 18.78
C ARG A 19 5.31 6.65 17.74
N PHE A 20 4.71 5.80 16.91
CA PHE A 20 3.94 6.23 15.74
C PHE A 20 2.48 5.75 15.72
N ILE A 21 2.19 4.60 16.34
CA ILE A 21 0.90 3.91 16.24
C ILE A 21 -0.28 4.81 16.64
N GLU A 22 -0.12 5.67 17.64
CA GLU A 22 -1.16 6.60 18.07
C GLU A 22 -1.55 7.56 16.95
N SER A 23 -0.59 8.08 16.20
CA SER A 23 -0.86 8.98 15.07
C SER A 23 -1.60 8.24 13.94
N ALA A 24 -1.24 6.97 13.68
CA ALA A 24 -1.94 6.14 12.70
C ALA A 24 -3.41 5.91 13.10
N ILE A 25 -3.68 5.54 14.36
CA ILE A 25 -5.04 5.38 14.92
C ILE A 25 -5.84 6.68 14.78
N GLN A 26 -5.24 7.80 15.18
CA GLN A 26 -5.89 9.11 15.08
C GLN A 26 -6.19 9.48 13.63
N SER A 27 -5.33 9.13 12.67
CA SER A 27 -5.57 9.40 11.24
C SER A 27 -6.79 8.66 10.68
N VAL A 28 -7.08 7.45 11.21
CA VAL A 28 -8.27 6.66 10.88
C VAL A 28 -9.51 7.25 11.53
N LEU A 29 -9.45 7.58 12.83
CA LEU A 29 -10.55 8.23 13.56
C LEU A 29 -10.97 9.55 12.91
N ASN A 30 -9.98 10.37 12.52
CA ASN A 30 -10.20 11.69 11.94
C ASN A 30 -10.75 11.67 10.51
N GLN A 31 -11.01 10.49 9.93
CA GLN A 31 -11.77 10.38 8.68
C GLN A 31 -13.23 10.80 8.84
N ASN A 32 -13.76 10.84 10.07
CA ASN A 32 -15.15 11.20 10.36
C ASN A 32 -16.16 10.37 9.53
N TYR A 33 -15.80 9.11 9.24
CA TYR A 33 -16.61 8.19 8.47
C TYR A 33 -17.45 7.33 9.43
N PRO A 34 -18.76 7.18 9.23
CA PRO A 34 -19.63 6.59 10.27
C PRO A 34 -19.60 5.07 10.33
N ASN A 35 -19.08 4.38 9.31
CA ASN A 35 -19.14 2.92 9.22
C ASN A 35 -17.75 2.32 8.91
N PHE A 36 -16.89 2.24 9.91
CA PHE A 36 -15.59 1.62 9.77
C PHE A 36 -15.26 0.72 10.97
N GLU A 37 -14.26 -0.13 10.79
CA GLU A 37 -13.57 -0.80 11.88
C GLU A 37 -12.05 -0.66 11.67
N HIS A 38 -11.31 -0.64 12.76
CA HIS A 38 -9.85 -0.56 12.73
C HIS A 38 -9.29 -1.77 13.48
N ILE A 39 -8.63 -2.63 12.72
CA ILE A 39 -8.10 -3.91 13.16
C ILE A 39 -6.58 -3.78 13.27
N ILE A 40 -6.02 -4.03 14.46
CA ILE A 40 -4.58 -3.91 14.71
C ILE A 40 -4.02 -5.25 15.22
N LEU A 41 -3.03 -5.77 14.49
CA LEU A 41 -2.35 -7.02 14.83
C LEU A 41 -0.94 -6.68 15.29
N ASP A 42 -0.71 -6.85 16.59
CA ASP A 42 0.53 -6.52 17.25
C ASP A 42 1.37 -7.77 17.55
N ASN A 43 2.66 -7.72 17.22
CA ASN A 43 3.59 -8.84 17.44
C ASN A 43 4.27 -8.79 18.82
N CYS A 44 3.48 -8.78 19.90
CA CYS A 44 4.00 -8.73 21.28
C CYS A 44 4.99 -7.58 21.51
N SER A 45 4.61 -6.37 21.10
CA SER A 45 5.46 -5.19 21.26
C SER A 45 5.81 -4.92 22.73
N THR A 46 7.01 -4.40 22.96
CA THR A 46 7.57 -4.14 24.31
C THR A 46 7.87 -2.66 24.56
N ASP A 47 7.36 -1.76 23.72
CA ASP A 47 7.78 -0.35 23.63
C ASP A 47 6.67 0.66 23.96
N GLY A 48 5.62 0.23 24.68
CA GLY A 48 4.47 1.08 24.98
C GLY A 48 3.32 0.99 23.96
N THR A 49 3.49 0.22 22.88
CA THR A 49 2.46 0.05 21.84
C THR A 49 1.15 -0.45 22.44
N VAL A 50 1.17 -1.51 23.25
CA VAL A 50 -0.04 -2.15 23.79
C VAL A 50 -0.81 -1.21 24.72
N GLU A 51 -0.09 -0.44 25.53
CA GLU A 51 -0.64 0.57 26.42
C GLU A 51 -1.35 1.68 25.65
N ILE A 52 -0.85 2.04 24.45
CA ILE A 52 -1.54 2.95 23.54
C ILE A 52 -2.82 2.30 23.00
N LEU A 53 -2.74 1.06 22.48
CA LEU A 53 -3.91 0.36 21.93
C LEU A 53 -5.08 0.28 22.93
N GLN A 54 -4.77 0.02 24.21
CA GLN A 54 -5.76 -0.05 25.29
C GLN A 54 -6.56 1.24 25.51
N LYS A 55 -6.02 2.41 25.14
CA LYS A 55 -6.70 3.71 25.28
C LYS A 55 -7.84 3.88 24.28
N TYR A 56 -7.92 3.06 23.24
CA TYR A 56 -8.83 3.21 22.12
C TYR A 56 -9.87 2.09 22.05
N PRO A 57 -11.04 2.24 22.71
CA PRO A 57 -12.02 1.16 22.85
C PRO A 57 -12.71 0.74 21.54
N HIS A 58 -12.59 1.54 20.47
CA HIS A 58 -13.14 1.22 19.15
C HIS A 58 -12.26 0.23 18.35
N LEU A 59 -11.02 0.01 18.78
CA LEU A 59 -10.09 -0.87 18.08
C LEU A 59 -10.45 -2.34 18.30
N VAL A 60 -10.36 -3.11 17.22
CA VAL A 60 -10.30 -4.56 17.29
C VAL A 60 -8.83 -4.94 17.23
N TRP A 61 -8.20 -5.23 18.37
CA TRP A 61 -6.77 -5.50 18.39
C TRP A 61 -6.41 -6.78 19.12
N LYS A 62 -5.25 -7.32 18.77
CA LYS A 62 -4.70 -8.53 19.35
C LYS A 62 -3.18 -8.44 19.36
N SER A 63 -2.57 -8.69 20.51
CA SER A 63 -1.12 -8.81 20.64
C SER A 63 -0.74 -10.28 20.83
N LYS A 64 -0.12 -10.89 19.82
CA LYS A 64 0.37 -12.29 19.84
C LYS A 64 1.57 -12.45 18.90
N PRO A 65 2.44 -13.44 19.12
CA PRO A 65 3.53 -13.70 18.19
C PRO A 65 3.02 -13.98 16.77
N ASP A 66 3.69 -13.42 15.77
CA ASP A 66 3.42 -13.65 14.35
C ASP A 66 4.70 -14.00 13.56
N GLN A 67 4.53 -14.42 12.29
CA GLN A 67 5.62 -14.74 11.38
C GLN A 67 6.10 -13.54 10.54
N GLY A 68 5.79 -12.33 10.98
CA GLY A 68 6.08 -11.08 10.32
C GLY A 68 4.85 -10.40 9.74
N GLN A 69 5.08 -9.22 9.16
CA GLN A 69 4.06 -8.29 8.68
C GLN A 69 3.02 -8.93 7.74
N SER A 70 3.44 -9.82 6.84
CA SER A 70 2.53 -10.53 5.92
C SER A 70 1.53 -11.40 6.66
N ASP A 71 1.97 -12.09 7.72
CA ASP A 71 1.13 -12.94 8.55
C ASP A 71 0.13 -12.09 9.35
N ALA A 72 0.61 -11.03 9.99
CA ALA A 72 -0.25 -10.06 10.70
C ALA A 72 -1.35 -9.48 9.79
N LEU A 73 -0.98 -9.04 8.58
CA LEU A 73 -1.92 -8.52 7.58
C LEU A 73 -2.91 -9.59 7.14
N ASN A 74 -2.46 -10.80 6.85
CA ASN A 74 -3.31 -11.91 6.44
C ASN A 74 -4.33 -12.30 7.54
N GLN A 75 -3.92 -12.30 8.80
CA GLN A 75 -4.82 -12.50 9.93
C GLN A 75 -5.85 -11.37 10.00
N GLY A 76 -5.43 -10.11 9.86
CA GLY A 76 -6.34 -8.97 9.86
C GLY A 76 -7.32 -8.95 8.68
N PHE A 77 -6.87 -9.30 7.47
CA PHE A 77 -7.75 -9.41 6.30
C PHE A 77 -8.83 -10.49 6.46
N ARG A 78 -8.54 -11.57 7.21
CA ARG A 78 -9.55 -12.59 7.55
C ARG A 78 -10.56 -12.11 8.60
N LEU A 79 -10.15 -11.22 9.49
CA LEU A 79 -11.04 -10.63 10.50
C LEU A 79 -11.90 -9.50 9.94
N ALA A 80 -11.49 -8.89 8.83
CA ALA A 80 -12.17 -7.76 8.21
C ALA A 80 -13.56 -8.14 7.68
N THR A 81 -14.55 -7.34 8.07
CA THR A 81 -15.98 -7.51 7.71
C THR A 81 -16.48 -6.42 6.77
N GLY A 82 -15.69 -5.38 6.51
CA GLY A 82 -16.05 -4.24 5.67
C GLY A 82 -16.11 -4.60 4.19
N ASP A 83 -16.94 -3.89 3.42
CA ASP A 83 -17.01 -4.05 1.97
C ASP A 83 -15.70 -3.63 1.27
N ILE A 84 -14.98 -2.69 1.92
CA ILE A 84 -13.70 -2.14 1.49
C ILE A 84 -12.67 -2.40 2.59
N ILE A 85 -11.48 -2.85 2.20
CA ILE A 85 -10.37 -3.12 3.10
C ILE A 85 -9.19 -2.21 2.75
N GLY A 86 -8.65 -1.51 3.73
CA GLY A 86 -7.43 -0.71 3.62
C GLY A 86 -6.27 -1.34 4.39
N TRP A 87 -5.06 -1.20 3.88
CA TRP A 87 -3.83 -1.53 4.57
C TRP A 87 -3.13 -0.23 4.97
N LEU A 88 -2.97 0.01 6.28
CA LEU A 88 -2.21 1.13 6.82
C LEU A 88 -1.08 0.63 7.73
N ASN A 89 0.17 0.95 7.43
CA ASN A 89 1.28 0.63 8.35
C ASN A 89 1.21 1.52 9.60
N ALA A 90 1.73 1.02 10.72
CA ALA A 90 1.67 1.71 12.01
C ALA A 90 2.42 3.05 12.07
N ASP A 91 3.35 3.29 11.15
CA ASP A 91 4.14 4.51 10.99
C ASP A 91 3.55 5.52 9.98
N ASP A 92 2.55 5.09 9.20
CA ASP A 92 1.89 5.86 8.15
C ASP A 92 0.60 6.54 8.63
N LEU A 93 0.05 7.44 7.80
CA LEU A 93 -1.16 8.21 8.14
C LEU A 93 -2.10 8.30 6.94
N TYR A 94 -3.41 8.19 7.16
CA TYR A 94 -4.38 8.65 6.16
C TYR A 94 -4.57 10.17 6.21
N LEU A 95 -4.75 10.76 5.04
CA LEU A 95 -5.09 12.18 4.88
C LEU A 95 -6.60 12.40 5.01
N PRO A 96 -7.05 13.63 5.36
CA PRO A 96 -8.46 13.95 5.43
C PRO A 96 -9.21 13.58 4.14
N LYS A 97 -10.42 13.06 4.30
CA LYS A 97 -11.32 12.60 3.21
C LYS A 97 -10.83 11.37 2.44
N CYS A 98 -9.78 10.69 2.89
CA CYS A 98 -9.30 9.46 2.26
C CYS A 98 -10.45 8.44 2.05
N PHE A 99 -11.24 8.18 3.08
CA PHE A 99 -12.34 7.20 3.00
C PHE A 99 -13.45 7.63 2.04
N GLU A 100 -13.84 8.90 2.07
CA GLU A 100 -14.84 9.46 1.14
C GLU A 100 -14.38 9.33 -0.31
N GLN A 101 -13.12 9.67 -0.60
CA GLN A 101 -12.54 9.55 -1.94
C GLN A 101 -12.49 8.09 -2.41
N THR A 102 -12.11 7.16 -1.52
CA THR A 102 -12.09 5.72 -1.81
C THR A 102 -13.48 5.19 -2.15
N VAL A 103 -14.48 5.46 -1.31
CA VAL A 103 -15.86 5.03 -1.56
C VAL A 103 -16.40 5.60 -2.88
N LYS A 104 -16.16 6.88 -3.14
CA LYS A 104 -16.55 7.54 -4.39
C LYS A 104 -15.88 6.89 -5.61
N SER A 105 -14.62 6.47 -5.48
CA SER A 105 -13.90 5.81 -6.58
C SER A 105 -14.52 4.47 -6.98
N PHE A 106 -14.89 3.63 -5.99
CA PHE A 106 -15.53 2.34 -6.24
C PHE A 106 -16.96 2.50 -6.74
N ALA A 107 -17.69 3.54 -6.28
CA ALA A 107 -19.01 3.85 -6.80
C ALA A 107 -18.98 4.28 -8.28
N ASN A 108 -17.94 5.03 -8.69
CA ASN A 108 -17.78 5.51 -10.06
C ASN A 108 -17.19 4.46 -11.01
N SER A 109 -16.61 3.38 -10.48
CA SER A 109 -15.98 2.33 -11.26
C SER A 109 -16.33 0.96 -10.66
N ALA A 110 -17.54 0.49 -10.97
CA ALA A 110 -18.08 -0.74 -10.40
C ALA A 110 -17.21 -1.97 -10.70
N GLU A 111 -16.52 -2.00 -11.83
CA GLU A 111 -15.58 -3.07 -12.23
C GLU A 111 -14.29 -3.07 -11.37
N SER A 112 -13.90 -1.90 -10.85
CA SER A 112 -12.68 -1.77 -10.05
C SER A 112 -12.80 -2.56 -8.75
N SER A 113 -11.75 -3.31 -8.46
CA SER A 113 -11.61 -4.12 -7.24
C SER A 113 -10.50 -3.59 -6.35
N ILE A 114 -9.63 -2.74 -6.88
CA ILE A 114 -8.48 -2.15 -6.19
C ILE A 114 -8.47 -0.66 -6.53
N ALA A 115 -8.36 0.20 -5.51
CA ALA A 115 -8.26 1.64 -5.67
C ALA A 115 -7.00 2.12 -4.96
N TYR A 116 -6.17 2.93 -5.62
CA TYR A 116 -4.99 3.51 -5.01
C TYR A 116 -4.87 4.99 -5.34
N GLY A 117 -4.27 5.78 -4.47
CA GLY A 117 -4.14 7.22 -4.67
C GLY A 117 -2.71 7.74 -4.60
N ASP A 118 -2.59 9.04 -4.87
CA ASP A 118 -1.36 9.79 -4.62
C ASP A 118 -1.03 9.76 -3.11
N TYR A 119 0.23 10.02 -2.77
CA TYR A 119 0.68 10.03 -1.38
C TYR A 119 1.77 11.08 -1.17
N ARG A 120 2.14 11.33 0.09
CA ARG A 120 3.26 12.21 0.41
C ARG A 120 4.32 11.43 1.18
N TRP A 121 5.57 11.80 1.03
CA TRP A 121 6.62 11.40 1.95
C TRP A 121 6.69 12.43 3.05
N VAL A 122 6.70 11.96 4.29
CA VAL A 122 6.90 12.78 5.48
C VAL A 122 8.12 12.30 6.25
N ASN A 123 8.80 13.19 6.97
CA ASN A 123 9.86 12.78 7.89
C ASN A 123 9.29 12.21 9.20
N GLU A 124 10.18 11.82 10.11
CA GLU A 124 9.82 11.34 11.45
C GLU A 124 8.92 12.31 12.25
N GLN A 125 8.99 13.61 11.97
CA GLN A 125 8.20 14.66 12.62
C GLN A 125 6.87 14.93 11.88
N GLY A 126 6.56 14.22 10.80
CA GLY A 126 5.36 14.41 9.99
C GLY A 126 5.43 15.58 9.01
N GLN A 127 6.61 16.20 8.82
CA GLN A 127 6.79 17.29 7.86
C GLN A 127 6.91 16.71 6.45
N VAL A 128 6.19 17.31 5.49
CA VAL A 128 6.19 16.86 4.09
C VAL A 128 7.55 17.10 3.44
N ILE A 129 8.16 16.02 2.95
CA ILE A 129 9.42 16.03 2.19
C ILE A 129 9.12 16.07 0.69
N GLN A 130 8.14 15.28 0.24
CA GLN A 130 7.86 15.11 -1.19
C GLN A 130 6.41 14.76 -1.45
N PHE A 131 5.83 15.36 -2.49
CA PHE A 131 4.54 14.97 -3.02
C PHE A 131 4.71 13.94 -4.14
N ARG A 132 3.99 12.82 -4.04
CA ARG A 132 4.07 11.69 -4.97
C ARG A 132 2.76 11.53 -5.74
N LYS A 133 2.70 12.20 -6.90
CA LYS A 133 1.64 11.96 -7.88
C LYS A 133 1.92 10.70 -8.67
N GLU A 134 0.99 9.76 -8.68
CA GLU A 134 1.15 8.46 -9.34
C GLU A 134 0.33 8.34 -10.62
N LEU A 135 0.65 7.31 -11.41
CA LEU A 135 0.04 7.08 -12.72
C LEU A 135 -1.25 6.28 -12.58
N ASP A 136 -2.08 6.31 -13.62
CA ASP A 136 -3.11 5.30 -13.79
C ASP A 136 -2.48 3.92 -13.97
N PHE A 137 -3.28 2.87 -13.80
CA PHE A 137 -2.75 1.51 -13.81
C PHE A 137 -2.10 1.17 -15.15
N ASP A 138 -0.85 0.71 -15.12
CA ASP A 138 -0.13 0.26 -16.29
C ASP A 138 0.62 -1.03 -15.97
N TRP A 139 0.17 -2.12 -16.58
CA TRP A 139 0.72 -3.46 -16.38
C TRP A 139 2.23 -3.54 -16.64
N PHE A 140 2.71 -2.88 -17.69
CA PHE A 140 4.13 -2.93 -18.06
C PHE A 140 5.00 -2.19 -17.03
N ILE A 141 4.53 -1.03 -16.57
CA ILE A 141 5.21 -0.26 -15.52
C ILE A 141 5.18 -1.01 -14.20
N LEU A 142 4.02 -1.54 -13.76
CA LEU A 142 3.92 -2.33 -12.53
C LEU A 142 4.94 -3.46 -12.54
N LYS A 143 5.00 -4.20 -13.65
CA LYS A 143 5.82 -5.39 -13.78
C LYS A 143 7.32 -5.10 -13.77
N TYR A 144 7.79 -4.10 -14.53
CA TYR A 144 9.22 -3.93 -14.79
C TYR A 144 9.86 -2.72 -14.12
N LEU A 145 9.10 -1.79 -13.57
CA LEU A 145 9.68 -0.65 -12.87
C LEU A 145 10.31 -1.11 -11.55
N HIS A 146 11.53 -0.68 -11.27
CA HIS A 146 12.23 -1.00 -10.01
C HIS A 146 11.47 -0.52 -8.77
N VAL A 147 10.91 0.70 -8.81
CA VAL A 147 10.14 1.26 -7.70
C VAL A 147 8.67 0.90 -7.89
N LEU A 148 8.07 0.20 -6.93
CA LEU A 148 6.63 -0.02 -6.92
C LEU A 148 5.93 1.34 -6.78
N TYR A 149 5.03 1.63 -7.71
CA TYR A 149 4.37 2.93 -7.75
C TYR A 149 2.94 2.92 -7.21
N ILE A 150 2.42 1.74 -6.91
CA ILE A 150 1.14 1.53 -6.22
C ILE A 150 1.49 1.38 -4.73
N PRO A 151 1.29 2.40 -3.89
CA PRO A 151 1.72 2.37 -2.49
C PRO A 151 0.68 1.61 -1.68
N SER A 152 1.08 0.59 -0.92
CA SER A 152 0.15 -0.15 -0.06
C SER A 152 -0.58 0.78 0.91
N THR A 153 0.12 1.78 1.45
CA THR A 153 -0.41 2.77 2.41
C THR A 153 -1.56 3.64 1.87
N SER A 154 -1.64 3.81 0.54
CA SER A 154 -2.73 4.56 -0.12
C SER A 154 -3.63 3.66 -0.97
N THR A 155 -3.62 2.34 -0.72
CA THR A 155 -4.38 1.35 -1.49
C THR A 155 -5.49 0.71 -0.67
N PHE A 156 -6.64 0.55 -1.31
CA PHE A 156 -7.85 -0.07 -0.80
C PHE A 156 -8.35 -1.15 -1.75
N PHE A 157 -8.99 -2.16 -1.20
CA PHE A 157 -9.39 -3.39 -1.87
C PHE A 157 -10.87 -3.64 -1.63
N LYS A 158 -11.60 -4.17 -2.61
CA LYS A 158 -12.89 -4.80 -2.34
C LYS A 158 -12.66 -6.09 -1.55
N ARG A 159 -13.50 -6.34 -0.54
CA ARG A 159 -13.39 -7.54 0.31
C ARG A 159 -13.38 -8.85 -0.45
N LYS A 160 -14.07 -8.92 -1.60
CA LYS A 160 -14.08 -10.10 -2.49
C LYS A 160 -12.69 -10.65 -2.83
N ILE A 161 -11.66 -9.80 -2.90
CA ILE A 161 -10.29 -10.24 -3.18
C ILE A 161 -9.83 -11.26 -2.13
N PHE A 162 -10.12 -11.00 -0.86
CA PHE A 162 -9.73 -11.86 0.26
C PHE A 162 -10.71 -13.01 0.49
N GLU A 163 -11.99 -12.85 0.12
CA GLU A 163 -12.96 -13.96 0.09
C GLU A 163 -12.58 -15.02 -0.96
N GLU A 164 -11.91 -14.61 -2.03
CA GLU A 164 -11.34 -15.48 -3.07
C GLU A 164 -9.93 -16.00 -2.68
N GLU A 165 -9.59 -15.96 -1.39
CA GLU A 165 -8.33 -16.46 -0.80
C GLU A 165 -7.06 -15.78 -1.34
N ASN A 166 -7.15 -14.58 -1.91
CA ASN A 166 -5.95 -13.83 -2.31
C ASN A 166 -5.32 -13.13 -1.10
N PHE A 167 -4.38 -13.83 -0.47
CA PHE A 167 -3.58 -13.34 0.65
C PHE A 167 -2.14 -13.05 0.26
N LEU A 168 -1.39 -12.35 1.12
CA LEU A 168 0.02 -12.06 0.92
C LEU A 168 0.87 -13.33 1.09
N ASP A 169 1.93 -13.46 0.29
CA ASP A 169 2.90 -14.54 0.45
C ASP A 169 3.78 -14.28 1.69
N THR A 170 3.60 -15.08 2.74
CA THR A 170 4.32 -14.93 4.02
C THR A 170 5.80 -15.30 3.93
N SER A 171 6.24 -15.93 2.84
CA SER A 171 7.66 -16.18 2.59
C SER A 171 8.42 -14.92 2.12
N LEU A 172 7.70 -13.87 1.72
CA LEU A 172 8.27 -12.59 1.28
C LEU A 172 8.34 -11.60 2.44
N LYS A 173 9.50 -10.98 2.64
CA LYS A 173 9.76 -10.05 3.75
C LYS A 173 9.75 -8.58 3.34
N TYR A 174 10.03 -8.27 2.07
CA TYR A 174 10.31 -6.93 1.57
C TYR A 174 9.55 -6.54 0.30
N SER A 175 9.08 -7.53 -0.47
CA SER A 175 8.42 -7.35 -1.78
C SER A 175 7.04 -8.02 -1.85
N MET A 176 6.44 -8.26 -0.68
CA MET A 176 5.11 -8.85 -0.51
C MET A 176 4.01 -8.07 -1.24
N ASP A 177 4.08 -6.73 -1.22
CA ASP A 177 3.15 -5.84 -1.91
C ASP A 177 3.30 -5.92 -3.44
N TYR A 178 4.54 -5.90 -3.93
CA TYR A 178 4.85 -6.06 -5.34
C TYR A 178 4.35 -7.40 -5.89
N GLU A 179 4.61 -8.51 -5.19
CA GLU A 179 4.09 -9.82 -5.59
C GLU A 179 2.56 -9.82 -5.63
N PHE A 180 1.94 -9.27 -4.58
CA PHE A 180 0.49 -9.25 -4.44
C PHE A 180 -0.17 -8.50 -5.60
N PHE A 181 0.26 -7.28 -5.88
CA PHE A 181 -0.29 -6.50 -6.99
C PHE A 181 -0.02 -7.15 -8.35
N LEU A 182 1.16 -7.74 -8.55
CA LEU A 182 1.49 -8.45 -9.78
C LEU A 182 0.55 -9.64 -10.00
N ARG A 183 0.29 -10.43 -8.95
CA ARG A 183 -0.63 -11.58 -9.00
C ARG A 183 -2.07 -11.15 -9.25
N LEU A 184 -2.57 -10.14 -8.53
CA LEU A 184 -3.93 -9.64 -8.72
C LEU A 184 -4.15 -9.08 -10.13
N ALA A 185 -3.17 -8.35 -10.67
CA ALA A 185 -3.23 -7.87 -12.05
C ALA A 185 -3.22 -9.00 -13.09
N ARG A 186 -2.50 -10.11 -12.85
CA ARG A 186 -2.55 -11.30 -13.72
C ARG A 186 -3.92 -11.98 -13.70
N GLN A 187 -4.55 -12.02 -12.53
CA GLN A 187 -5.91 -12.53 -12.33
C GLN A 187 -7.01 -11.57 -12.84
N LYS A 188 -6.63 -10.45 -13.48
CA LYS A 188 -7.54 -9.48 -14.11
C LYS A 188 -8.41 -8.69 -13.12
N TYR A 189 -7.97 -8.54 -11.87
CA TYR A 189 -8.57 -7.52 -11.01
C TYR A 189 -8.28 -6.13 -11.57
N HIS A 190 -9.31 -5.28 -11.58
CA HIS A 190 -9.23 -3.94 -12.11
C HIS A 190 -8.77 -2.95 -11.04
N PHE A 191 -7.77 -2.15 -11.41
CA PHE A 191 -7.21 -1.09 -10.58
C PHE A 191 -7.75 0.26 -11.04
N VAL A 192 -8.10 1.13 -10.10
CA VAL A 192 -8.44 2.53 -10.36
C VAL A 192 -7.50 3.44 -9.58
N HIS A 193 -7.02 4.48 -10.26
CA HIS A 193 -6.21 5.51 -9.64
C HIS A 193 -7.10 6.68 -9.20
N ILE A 194 -7.00 7.05 -7.93
CA ILE A 194 -7.65 8.20 -7.32
C ILE A 194 -6.68 9.38 -7.40
N ASN A 195 -7.00 10.38 -8.23
CA ASN A 195 -6.19 11.59 -8.38
C ASN A 195 -6.33 12.56 -7.18
N SER A 196 -6.02 12.06 -5.99
CA SER A 196 -5.98 12.79 -4.72
C SER A 196 -4.89 12.18 -3.84
N TYR A 197 -4.26 13.00 -2.99
CA TYR A 197 -3.40 12.51 -1.93
C TYR A 197 -4.26 11.83 -0.86
N LEU A 198 -3.99 10.56 -0.59
CA LEU A 198 -4.77 9.76 0.37
C LEU A 198 -4.02 9.44 1.65
N ALA A 199 -2.69 9.42 1.60
CA ALA A 199 -1.86 9.01 2.73
C ALA A 199 -0.51 9.72 2.78
N ASP A 200 0.07 9.74 3.97
CA ASP A 200 1.47 10.04 4.22
C ASP A 200 2.22 8.73 4.50
N PHE A 201 3.27 8.52 3.73
CA PHE A 201 4.28 7.50 3.98
C PHE A 201 5.40 8.11 4.81
N ARG A 202 5.67 7.57 5.99
CA ARG A 202 6.72 8.10 6.87
C ARG A 202 8.08 7.50 6.52
N TRP A 203 9.05 8.37 6.30
CA TRP A 203 10.45 8.01 6.06
C TRP A 203 11.29 8.24 7.32
N HIS A 204 11.90 7.17 7.81
CA HIS A 204 12.80 7.12 8.96
C HIS A 204 13.89 6.05 8.75
N GLN A 205 14.93 6.08 9.58
CA GLN A 205 16.11 5.22 9.38
C GLN A 205 15.82 3.72 9.56
N GLU A 206 14.77 3.38 10.30
CA GLU A 206 14.39 2.01 10.63
C GLU A 206 13.40 1.38 9.63
N ASN A 207 12.95 2.13 8.61
CA ASN A 207 12.10 1.53 7.58
C ASN A 207 12.86 0.39 6.87
N LYS A 208 12.20 -0.76 6.70
CA LYS A 208 12.74 -1.92 5.97
C LYS A 208 13.23 -1.55 4.56
N SER A 209 12.55 -0.62 3.89
CA SER A 209 12.89 -0.10 2.56
C SER A 209 14.25 0.63 2.52
N THR A 210 14.72 1.14 3.67
CA THR A 210 16.02 1.83 3.79
C THR A 210 17.14 0.84 4.08
N ILE A 211 16.89 -0.13 4.96
CA ILE A 211 17.93 -1.02 5.50
C ILE A 211 18.26 -2.19 4.55
N ALA A 212 17.26 -2.74 3.85
CA ALA A 212 17.39 -4.03 3.14
C ALA A 212 17.25 -3.90 1.61
N TYR A 213 17.90 -2.89 1.02
CA TYR A 213 17.75 -2.59 -0.41
C TYR A 213 18.14 -3.76 -1.33
N LEU A 214 19.25 -4.44 -1.03
CA LEU A 214 19.74 -5.55 -1.85
C LEU A 214 18.82 -6.77 -1.75
N GLU A 215 18.42 -7.14 -0.52
CA GLU A 215 17.49 -8.23 -0.27
C GLU A 215 16.12 -7.97 -0.91
N GLN A 216 15.64 -6.73 -0.85
CA GLN A 216 14.41 -6.33 -1.51
C GLN A 216 14.52 -6.51 -3.03
N LYS A 217 15.64 -6.08 -3.65
CA LYS A 217 15.85 -6.23 -5.09
C LYS A 217 15.90 -7.69 -5.53
N GLU A 218 16.53 -8.56 -4.74
CA GLU A 218 16.59 -10.00 -4.98
C GLU A 218 15.23 -10.68 -4.81
N GLU A 219 14.50 -10.35 -3.75
CA GLU A 219 13.17 -10.89 -3.50
C GLU A 219 12.18 -10.46 -4.59
N LYS A 220 12.18 -9.17 -4.96
CA LYS A 220 11.40 -8.65 -6.09
C LYS A 220 11.72 -9.38 -7.39
N THR A 221 13.01 -9.62 -7.65
CA THR A 221 13.47 -10.40 -8.81
C THR A 221 12.84 -11.79 -8.82
N ARG A 222 12.88 -12.51 -7.70
CA ARG A 222 12.28 -13.84 -7.57
C ARG A 222 10.78 -13.80 -7.79
N ALA A 223 10.08 -12.82 -7.21
CA ALA A 223 8.64 -12.63 -7.40
C ALA A 223 8.28 -12.36 -8.87
N LEU A 224 9.03 -11.48 -9.55
CA LEU A 224 8.84 -11.19 -10.98
C LEU A 224 9.01 -12.46 -11.82
N LEU A 225 10.09 -13.22 -11.61
CA LEU A 225 10.36 -14.44 -12.37
C LEU A 225 9.30 -15.53 -12.13
N ARG A 226 8.68 -15.60 -10.95
CA ARG A 226 7.57 -16.52 -10.68
C ARG A 226 6.31 -16.19 -11.49
N HIS A 227 6.09 -14.91 -11.79
CA HIS A 227 4.87 -14.40 -12.41
C HIS A 227 5.04 -13.94 -13.86
N ASP A 228 6.26 -13.96 -14.41
CA ASP A 228 6.55 -13.55 -15.77
C ASP A 228 6.84 -14.72 -16.70
N SER A 229 5.78 -15.21 -17.37
CA SER A 229 5.88 -16.30 -18.36
C SER A 229 6.78 -15.98 -19.56
N PHE A 230 7.07 -14.71 -19.84
CA PHE A 230 8.03 -14.35 -20.89
C PHE A 230 9.46 -14.54 -20.38
N LEU A 231 9.80 -13.97 -19.21
CA LEU A 231 11.15 -14.11 -18.65
C LEU A 231 11.49 -15.54 -18.25
N GLN A 232 10.50 -16.35 -17.84
CA GLN A 232 10.69 -17.79 -17.57
C GLN A 232 11.22 -18.57 -18.77
N LYS A 233 10.92 -18.12 -20.01
CA LYS A 233 11.38 -18.75 -21.25
C LYS A 233 12.77 -18.27 -21.67
N ILE A 234 13.29 -17.22 -21.05
CA ILE A 234 14.61 -16.66 -21.35
C ILE A 234 15.68 -17.42 -20.56
N PRO A 235 16.82 -17.79 -21.16
CA PRO A 235 17.93 -18.43 -20.44
C PRO A 235 18.44 -17.55 -19.28
N PRO A 236 18.73 -18.13 -18.08
CA PRO A 236 19.14 -17.35 -16.90
C PRO A 236 20.29 -16.37 -17.12
N HIS A 237 21.27 -16.73 -17.97
CA HIS A 237 22.43 -15.90 -18.28
C HIS A 237 22.08 -14.62 -19.09
N ILE A 238 20.94 -14.59 -19.79
CA ILE A 238 20.46 -13.43 -20.56
C ILE A 238 19.33 -12.69 -19.81
N GLN A 239 18.65 -13.36 -18.87
CA GLN A 239 17.53 -12.77 -18.11
C GLN A 239 17.91 -11.43 -17.47
N SER A 240 19.11 -11.32 -16.89
CA SER A 240 19.56 -10.06 -16.28
C SER A 240 19.61 -8.90 -17.29
N ILE A 241 20.14 -9.14 -18.49
CA ILE A 241 20.26 -8.13 -19.56
C ILE A 241 18.87 -7.70 -20.03
N ILE A 242 17.99 -8.65 -20.32
CA ILE A 242 16.63 -8.36 -20.79
C ILE A 242 15.83 -7.60 -19.73
N ARG A 243 15.95 -7.97 -18.46
CA ARG A 243 15.27 -7.24 -17.36
C ARG A 243 15.75 -5.81 -17.24
N ASN A 244 17.05 -5.56 -17.33
CA ASN A 244 17.59 -4.21 -17.27
C ASN A 244 17.05 -3.35 -18.43
N LEU A 245 16.95 -3.91 -19.64
CA LEU A 245 16.33 -3.23 -20.78
C LEU A 245 14.84 -2.93 -20.54
N LEU A 246 14.08 -3.91 -20.06
CA LEU A 246 12.66 -3.74 -19.74
C LEU A 246 12.43 -2.70 -18.64
N GLU A 247 13.31 -2.64 -17.64
CA GLU A 247 13.29 -1.63 -16.58
C GLU A 247 13.53 -0.22 -17.16
N ILE A 248 14.52 -0.06 -18.05
CA ILE A 248 14.79 1.21 -18.74
C ILE A 248 13.57 1.65 -19.55
N LEU A 249 12.95 0.74 -20.30
CA LEU A 249 11.75 1.01 -21.08
C LEU A 249 10.56 1.39 -20.18
N ALA A 250 10.35 0.68 -19.07
CA ALA A 250 9.29 0.98 -18.12
C ALA A 250 9.49 2.35 -17.45
N ARG A 251 10.74 2.68 -17.12
CA ARG A 251 11.14 3.99 -16.62
C ARG A 251 10.87 5.09 -17.64
N GLY A 252 11.27 4.89 -18.90
CA GLY A 252 10.99 5.81 -20.00
C GLY A 252 9.50 6.06 -20.19
N LYS A 253 8.70 4.98 -20.23
CA LYS A 253 7.23 5.03 -20.33
C LYS A 253 6.63 5.81 -19.15
N ARG A 254 7.08 5.56 -17.92
CA ARG A 254 6.62 6.31 -16.74
C ARG A 254 6.89 7.81 -16.86
N TYR A 255 8.11 8.20 -17.23
CA TYR A 255 8.46 9.61 -17.40
C TYR A 255 7.64 10.28 -18.48
N PHE A 256 7.46 9.62 -19.63
CA PHE A 256 6.64 10.10 -20.72
C PHE A 256 5.18 10.35 -20.26
N LEU A 257 4.55 9.37 -19.62
CA LEU A 257 3.17 9.48 -19.15
C LEU A 257 3.01 10.57 -18.07
N LYS A 258 3.93 10.65 -17.11
CA LYS A 258 3.90 11.70 -16.07
C LYS A 258 4.14 13.10 -16.65
N GLY A 259 5.00 13.21 -17.67
CA GLY A 259 5.24 14.44 -18.42
C GLY A 259 3.99 14.90 -19.15
N PHE A 260 3.33 14.00 -19.89
CA PHE A 260 2.08 14.27 -20.60
C PHE A 260 0.95 14.74 -19.66
N LYS A 261 0.86 14.17 -18.44
CA LYS A 261 -0.10 14.60 -17.41
C LYS A 261 0.30 15.89 -16.66
N GLY A 262 1.45 16.48 -16.97
CA GLY A 262 1.94 17.70 -16.34
C GLY A 262 2.35 17.53 -14.87
N TYR A 263 2.56 16.30 -14.39
CA TYR A 263 2.83 16.03 -12.98
C TYR A 263 4.19 16.58 -12.52
N TYR A 264 5.17 16.65 -13.42
CA TYR A 264 6.46 17.26 -13.12
C TYR A 264 6.38 18.78 -13.02
N PHE A 265 5.52 19.45 -13.80
CA PHE A 265 5.39 20.90 -13.77
C PHE A 265 4.64 21.40 -12.53
N LYS A 266 3.64 20.64 -12.06
CA LYS A 266 2.89 20.98 -10.83
C LYS A 266 3.71 20.87 -9.54
N GLN A 267 4.76 20.05 -9.51
CA GLN A 267 5.65 19.93 -8.33
C GLN A 267 6.55 21.16 -8.12
N TRP A 268 6.79 21.97 -9.15
CA TRP A 268 7.60 23.20 -9.04
C TRP A 268 6.80 24.39 -8.52
N GLN A 269 5.49 24.45 -8.79
CA GLN A 269 4.64 25.56 -8.35
C GLN A 269 4.33 25.55 -6.84
N THR A 270 4.41 24.39 -6.17
CA THR A 270 4.16 24.27 -4.73
C THR A 270 5.39 24.59 -3.85
N LYS A 271 6.54 24.91 -4.45
CA LYS A 271 7.75 25.36 -3.72
C LYS A 271 7.89 26.89 -3.70
N SER A 272 7.01 27.62 -4.37
CA SER A 272 7.09 29.08 -4.57
C SER A 272 5.94 29.85 -3.93
N SER A 273 5.25 29.27 -2.94
CA SER A 273 4.13 29.90 -2.21
C SER A 273 4.27 29.67 -0.72
#